data_AF-A0A960Y5J2-F1
#
_entry.id   AF-A0A960Y5J2-F1
#
_cell.length_a   1.000
_cell.length_b   1.000
_cell.length_c   1.000
_cell.angle_alpha   90.00
_cell.angle_beta   90.00
_cell.angle_gamma   90.00
#
_symmetry.space_group_name_H-M   'P 1'
#
loop_
_entity.id
_entity.type
_entity.pdbx_description
1 polymer ?
#
loop_
_entity_poly.entity_id
_entity_poly.type
_entity_poly.pdbx_seq_one_letter_code
_entity_poly.pdbx_strand_id
1 'polypeptide(L)'
;MPFAAFLLADLLLALAGGGQHALHRDPSSPDAPPYSCWLHVPAEAAADPAARFPLLIFLHGSGERGDSLEDPSALDRVCYNGPPLHLQRGDWQPPAPMIVLSPQSHTEDWEPQDVRALLEWADARLPVDRSRIYLTGLSRGGYGVWNYLAVNGGG
;
A
#
# COMPACT_ATOMS: atom_id res chain seq x y z
N MET A 1 -8.60 -24.50 -7.73
CA MET A 1 -8.09 -24.05 -9.05
C MET A 1 -8.98 -22.88 -9.50
N PRO A 2 -8.50 -21.66 -9.83
CA PRO A 2 -7.16 -21.08 -9.82
C PRO A 2 -7.10 -19.66 -9.16
N PHE A 3 -6.31 -19.42 -8.11
CA PHE A 3 -6.10 -18.06 -7.57
C PHE A 3 -4.65 -17.55 -7.69
N ALA A 4 -3.67 -18.46 -7.76
CA ALA A 4 -2.25 -18.09 -7.84
C ALA A 4 -1.81 -17.37 -9.14
N ALA A 5 -2.65 -17.34 -10.19
CA ALA A 5 -2.29 -16.71 -11.47
C ALA A 5 -2.64 -15.21 -11.57
N PHE A 6 -3.42 -14.65 -10.65
CA PHE A 6 -3.95 -13.29 -10.79
C PHE A 6 -3.01 -12.21 -10.24
N LEU A 7 -2.35 -12.45 -9.10
CA LEU A 7 -1.61 -11.40 -8.42
C LEU A 7 -0.36 -10.89 -9.19
N LEU A 8 0.35 -11.79 -9.85
CA LEU A 8 1.51 -11.42 -10.67
C LEU A 8 1.09 -10.60 -11.90
N ALA A 9 -0.09 -10.89 -12.46
CA ALA A 9 -0.67 -10.12 -13.55
C ALA A 9 -1.13 -8.73 -13.09
N ASP A 10 -1.76 -8.61 -11.92
CA ASP A 10 -2.22 -7.34 -11.37
C ASP A 10 -1.06 -6.41 -11.03
N LEU A 11 0.03 -6.96 -10.47
CA LEU A 11 1.26 -6.20 -10.21
C LEU A 11 1.94 -5.74 -11.51
N LEU A 12 2.03 -6.62 -12.51
CA LEU A 12 2.57 -6.26 -13.83
C LEU A 12 1.71 -5.20 -14.51
N LEU A 13 0.38 -5.28 -14.40
CA LEU A 13 -0.54 -4.29 -14.92
C LEU A 13 -0.34 -2.93 -14.23
N ALA A 14 -0.18 -2.93 -12.90
CA ALA A 14 0.09 -1.72 -12.14
C ALA A 14 1.40 -1.04 -12.59
N LEU A 15 2.45 -1.84 -12.80
CA LEU A 15 3.76 -1.33 -13.25
C LEU A 15 3.77 -0.89 -14.72
N ALA A 16 2.97 -1.53 -15.58
CA ALA A 16 2.91 -1.22 -17.01
C ALA A 16 1.95 -0.06 -17.35
N GLY A 17 0.89 0.13 -16.56
CA GLY A 17 -0.13 1.16 -16.80
C GLY A 17 -0.01 2.39 -15.91
N GLY A 18 0.71 2.29 -14.78
CA GLY A 18 0.59 3.26 -13.70
C GLY A 18 -0.85 3.37 -13.18
N GLY A 19 -1.14 4.38 -12.37
CA GLY A 19 -2.48 4.61 -11.82
C GLY A 19 -2.74 3.82 -10.54
N GLN A 20 -4.02 3.74 -10.16
CA GLN A 20 -4.47 3.14 -8.90
C GLN A 20 -5.09 1.76 -9.14
N HIS A 21 -4.64 0.77 -8.38
CA HIS A 21 -4.99 -0.65 -8.52
C HIS A 21 -5.33 -1.25 -7.16
N ALA A 22 -6.37 -2.06 -7.11
CA ALA A 22 -6.68 -2.87 -5.93
C ALA A 22 -5.87 -4.16 -5.99
N LEU A 23 -5.09 -4.44 -4.96
CA LEU A 23 -4.39 -5.71 -4.78
C LEU A 23 -5.02 -6.46 -3.63
N HIS A 24 -5.54 -7.65 -3.91
CA HIS A 24 -6.10 -8.51 -2.88
C HIS A 24 -5.03 -9.44 -2.32
N ARG A 25 -4.98 -9.58 -0.99
CA ARG A 25 -4.18 -10.58 -0.31
C ARG A 25 -4.63 -11.97 -0.76
N ASP A 26 -3.67 -12.82 -1.06
CA ASP A 26 -3.87 -14.26 -1.24
C ASP A 26 -2.92 -14.99 -0.28
N PRO A 27 -3.43 -15.57 0.83
CA PRO A 27 -2.59 -16.30 1.78
C PRO A 27 -1.85 -17.50 1.20
N SER A 28 -2.27 -17.99 0.02
CA SER A 28 -1.61 -19.08 -0.69
C SER A 28 -0.46 -18.62 -1.60
N SER A 29 -0.32 -17.31 -1.84
CA SER A 29 0.70 -16.73 -2.70
C SER A 29 1.78 -16.01 -1.88
N PRO A 30 3.06 -16.42 -1.97
CA PRO A 30 4.16 -15.71 -1.31
C PRO A 30 4.43 -14.34 -1.94
N ASP A 31 3.87 -14.07 -3.12
CA ASP A 31 4.02 -12.80 -3.82
C ASP A 31 2.97 -11.78 -3.39
N ALA A 32 1.90 -12.22 -2.72
CA ALA A 32 0.80 -11.37 -2.27
C ALA A 32 1.25 -10.36 -1.20
N PRO A 33 0.64 -9.16 -1.18
CA PRO A 33 0.86 -8.24 -0.09
C PRO A 33 0.35 -8.85 1.23
N PRO A 34 0.97 -8.53 2.37
CA PRO A 34 0.56 -9.04 3.68
C PRO A 34 -0.85 -8.58 4.07
N TYR A 35 -1.35 -7.52 3.43
CA TYR A 35 -2.70 -6.99 3.53
C TYR A 35 -3.19 -6.64 2.14
N SER A 36 -4.50 -6.78 1.89
CA SER A 36 -5.08 -6.19 0.68
C SER A 36 -4.91 -4.68 0.73
N CYS A 37 -4.65 -4.07 -0.41
CA CYS A 37 -4.28 -2.66 -0.45
C CYS A 37 -4.72 -2.00 -1.75
N TRP A 38 -4.92 -0.68 -1.67
CA TRP A 38 -4.83 0.17 -2.85
C TRP A 38 -3.37 0.54 -3.09
N LEU A 39 -2.89 0.23 -4.29
CA LEU A 39 -1.56 0.59 -4.78
C LEU A 39 -1.71 1.65 -5.87
N HIS A 40 -1.04 2.78 -5.69
CA HIS A 40 -0.79 3.72 -6.77
C HIS A 40 0.66 3.60 -7.26
N VAL A 41 0.81 3.46 -8.58
CA VAL A 41 2.11 3.51 -9.26
C VAL A 41 2.14 4.74 -10.17
N PRO A 42 3.19 5.57 -10.11
CA PRO A 42 3.33 6.71 -11.02
C PRO A 42 3.46 6.22 -12.47
N ALA A 43 2.84 6.92 -13.42
CA ALA A 43 2.85 6.54 -14.84
C ALA A 43 4.27 6.47 -15.41
N GLU A 44 5.18 7.25 -14.84
CA GLU A 44 6.61 7.27 -15.16
C GLU A 44 7.29 5.90 -14.93
N ALA A 45 6.75 5.04 -14.05
CA ALA A 45 7.31 3.71 -13.81
C ALA A 45 7.21 2.81 -15.05
N ALA A 46 6.22 3.03 -15.91
CA ALA A 46 6.06 2.29 -17.16
C ALA A 46 7.05 2.75 -18.25
N ALA A 47 7.53 4.00 -18.17
CA ALA A 47 8.40 4.59 -19.16
C ALA A 47 9.88 4.19 -18.99
N ASP A 48 10.32 3.95 -17.75
CA ASP A 48 11.69 3.55 -17.44
C ASP A 48 11.73 2.47 -16.33
N PRO A 49 12.02 1.20 -16.69
CA PRO A 49 12.14 0.11 -15.72
C PRO A 49 13.27 0.28 -14.69
N ALA A 50 14.27 1.13 -14.98
CA ALA A 50 15.37 1.42 -14.06
C ALA A 50 15.01 2.52 -13.05
N ALA A 51 13.97 3.32 -13.31
CA ALA A 51 13.53 4.38 -12.42
C ALA A 51 13.15 3.81 -11.04
N ARG A 52 13.38 4.64 -10.01
CA ARG A 52 13.02 4.34 -8.63
C ARG A 52 12.29 5.54 -8.04
N PHE A 53 11.23 5.26 -7.30
CA PHE A 53 10.28 6.26 -6.83
C PHE A 53 10.21 6.29 -5.30
N PRO A 54 9.97 7.46 -4.68
CA PRO A 54 9.61 7.49 -3.27
C PRO A 54 8.42 6.59 -2.99
N LEU A 55 8.42 6.00 -1.78
CA LEU A 55 7.31 5.21 -1.28
C LEU A 55 6.59 5.98 -0.17
N LEU A 56 5.28 6.12 -0.26
CA LEU A 56 4.40 6.54 0.83
C LEU A 56 3.54 5.36 1.27
N ILE A 57 3.68 4.93 2.51
CA ILE A 57 2.75 3.99 3.15
C ILE A 57 1.75 4.81 3.99
N PHE A 58 0.46 4.64 3.71
CA PHE A 58 -0.64 5.31 4.41
C PHE A 58 -1.46 4.32 5.24
N LEU A 59 -1.44 4.49 6.56
CA LEU A 59 -2.22 3.69 7.50
C LEU A 59 -3.58 4.35 7.79
N HIS A 60 -4.67 3.64 7.52
CA HIS A 60 -6.03 4.16 7.73
C HIS A 60 -6.45 4.15 9.22
N GLY A 61 -7.58 4.80 9.54
CA GLY A 61 -8.15 4.84 10.88
C GLY A 61 -9.11 3.68 11.18
N SER A 62 -9.78 3.71 12.34
CA SER A 62 -10.69 2.63 12.72
C SER A 62 -11.93 2.48 11.83
N GLY A 63 -12.33 3.53 11.12
CA GLY A 63 -13.53 3.56 10.28
C GLY A 63 -13.36 2.82 8.95
N GLU A 64 -12.13 2.69 8.46
CA GLU A 64 -11.81 2.07 7.17
C GLU A 64 -11.45 0.59 7.28
N ARG A 65 -11.50 0.01 8.48
CA ARG A 65 -11.22 -1.41 8.73
C ARG A 65 -12.15 -2.33 7.94
N GLY A 66 -11.60 -3.49 7.59
CA GLY A 66 -12.32 -4.53 6.88
C GLY A 66 -11.44 -5.73 6.59
N ASP A 67 -12.07 -6.87 6.29
CA ASP A 67 -11.39 -8.04 5.79
C ASP A 67 -11.87 -8.34 4.37
N SER A 68 -11.02 -8.00 3.39
CA SER A 68 -11.33 -8.25 1.99
C SER A 68 -11.32 -9.73 1.59
N LEU A 69 -10.80 -10.62 2.45
CA LEU A 69 -10.90 -12.06 2.24
C LEU A 69 -12.32 -12.55 2.51
N GLU A 70 -13.05 -11.88 3.41
CA GLU A 70 -14.47 -12.14 3.68
C GLU A 70 -15.38 -11.35 2.74
N ASP A 71 -15.10 -10.06 2.57
CA ASP A 71 -15.87 -9.14 1.71
C ASP A 71 -14.91 -8.28 0.86
N PRO A 72 -14.65 -8.65 -0.41
CA PRO A 72 -13.75 -7.90 -1.28
C PRO A 72 -14.12 -6.42 -1.43
N SER A 73 -15.41 -6.06 -1.30
CA SER A 73 -15.87 -4.68 -1.39
C SER A 73 -15.49 -3.83 -0.17
N ALA A 74 -15.13 -4.47 0.95
CA ALA A 74 -14.66 -3.77 2.14
C ALA A 74 -13.40 -2.94 1.85
N LEU A 75 -12.56 -3.34 0.87
CA LEU A 75 -11.33 -2.63 0.52
C LEU A 75 -11.58 -1.19 0.05
N ASP A 76 -12.75 -0.89 -0.52
CA ASP A 76 -13.11 0.46 -0.96
C ASP A 76 -13.16 1.47 0.19
N ARG A 77 -13.38 1.00 1.43
CA ARG A 77 -13.41 1.85 2.63
C ARG A 77 -12.08 2.55 2.86
N VAL A 78 -10.96 1.96 2.44
CA VAL A 78 -9.63 2.60 2.53
C VAL A 78 -9.60 3.94 1.79
N CYS A 79 -10.43 4.09 0.75
CA CYS A 79 -10.51 5.31 -0.04
C CYS A 79 -11.46 6.38 0.54
N TYR A 80 -11.97 6.21 1.76
CA TYR A 80 -12.83 7.22 2.39
C TYR A 80 -12.07 8.48 2.82
N ASN A 81 -10.76 8.37 3.08
CA ASN A 81 -9.94 9.45 3.61
C ASN A 81 -8.49 9.37 3.10
N GLY A 82 -7.74 10.47 3.24
CA GLY A 82 -6.30 10.51 3.01
C GLY A 82 -5.88 10.38 1.54
N PRO A 83 -4.62 10.02 1.27
CA PRO A 83 -4.07 9.86 -0.08
C PRO A 83 -4.93 9.01 -1.04
N PRO A 84 -5.47 7.83 -0.66
CA PRO A 84 -6.22 7.00 -1.60
C PRO A 84 -7.53 7.66 -2.08
N LEU A 85 -8.18 8.50 -1.26
CA LEU A 85 -9.33 9.30 -1.69
C LEU A 85 -8.94 10.31 -2.78
N HIS A 86 -7.82 11.00 -2.57
CA HIS A 86 -7.35 12.04 -3.49
C HIS A 86 -6.90 11.47 -4.83
N LEU A 87 -6.28 10.28 -4.80
CA LEU A 87 -5.95 9.52 -5.99
C LEU A 87 -7.20 9.13 -6.79
N GLN A 88 -8.25 8.62 -6.13
CA GLN A 88 -9.52 8.31 -6.80
C GLN A 88 -10.21 9.53 -7.41
N ARG A 89 -10.09 10.70 -6.76
CA ARG A 89 -10.66 11.96 -7.25
C ARG A 89 -9.84 12.62 -8.35
N GLY A 90 -8.61 12.19 -8.56
CA GLY A 90 -7.68 12.81 -9.51
C GLY A 90 -7.16 14.18 -9.06
N ASP A 91 -7.25 14.50 -7.76
CA ASP A 91 -6.73 15.75 -7.19
C ASP A 91 -5.42 15.55 -6.40
N TRP A 92 -4.85 14.33 -6.45
CA TRP A 92 -3.51 14.03 -5.93
C TRP A 92 -2.40 14.72 -6.74
N GLN A 93 -1.70 15.66 -6.11
CA GLN A 93 -0.64 16.46 -6.73
C GLN A 93 0.62 16.51 -5.84
N PRO A 94 1.38 15.41 -5.72
CA PRO A 94 2.61 15.40 -4.95
C PRO A 94 3.69 16.24 -5.67
N PRO A 95 4.70 16.74 -4.94
CA PRO A 95 5.80 17.51 -5.54
C PRO A 95 6.70 16.68 -6.47
N ALA A 96 6.61 15.36 -6.39
CA ALA A 96 7.28 14.42 -7.29
C ALA A 96 6.43 13.14 -7.45
N PRO A 97 6.53 12.43 -8.58
CA PRO A 97 5.88 11.13 -8.76
C PRO A 97 6.31 10.15 -7.67
N MET A 98 5.37 9.43 -7.08
CA MET A 98 5.64 8.52 -5.97
C MET A 98 4.67 7.35 -5.94
N ILE A 99 5.13 6.24 -5.37
CA ILE A 99 4.30 5.08 -5.09
C ILE A 99 3.51 5.36 -3.81
N VAL A 100 2.21 5.04 -3.82
CA VAL A 100 1.37 5.14 -2.62
C VAL A 100 0.77 3.78 -2.31
N LEU A 101 1.06 3.24 -1.13
CA LEU A 101 0.56 1.96 -0.64
C LEU A 101 -0.41 2.22 0.52
N SER A 102 -1.68 1.88 0.32
CA SER A 102 -2.76 2.06 1.30
C SER A 102 -3.37 0.70 1.67
N PRO A 103 -2.78 -0.04 2.63
CA PRO A 103 -3.28 -1.33 3.07
C PRO A 103 -4.56 -1.21 3.91
N GLN A 104 -5.40 -2.23 3.87
CA GLN A 104 -6.54 -2.40 4.78
C GLN A 104 -6.18 -3.40 5.89
N SER A 105 -6.30 -2.95 7.14
CA SER A 105 -6.23 -3.82 8.30
C SER A 105 -7.62 -4.33 8.72
N HIS A 106 -7.66 -5.60 9.13
CA HIS A 106 -8.79 -6.24 9.81
C HIS A 106 -8.62 -6.28 11.34
N THR A 107 -7.46 -5.84 11.87
CA THR A 107 -7.16 -5.83 13.31
C THR A 107 -7.60 -4.53 13.97
N GLU A 108 -7.53 -4.46 15.31
CA GLU A 108 -7.79 -3.23 16.06
C GLU A 108 -6.72 -2.17 15.82
N ASP A 109 -5.45 -2.57 15.87
CA ASP A 109 -4.30 -1.67 15.79
C ASP A 109 -3.31 -2.11 14.70
N TRP A 110 -2.58 -1.13 14.19
CA TRP A 110 -1.42 -1.36 13.32
C TRP A 110 -0.21 -1.70 14.18
N GLU A 111 0.21 -2.97 14.14
CA GLU A 111 1.38 -3.41 14.89
C GLU A 111 2.67 -3.12 14.12
N PRO A 112 3.82 -2.95 14.81
CA PRO A 112 5.08 -2.65 14.14
C PRO A 112 5.48 -3.72 13.11
N GLN A 113 5.15 -4.99 13.35
CA GLN A 113 5.39 -6.06 12.37
C GLN A 113 4.57 -5.92 11.10
N ASP A 114 3.37 -5.34 11.15
CA ASP A 114 2.51 -5.15 9.98
C ASP A 114 3.15 -4.16 9.02
N VAL A 115 3.59 -3.02 9.56
CA VAL A 115 4.27 -1.96 8.82
C VAL A 115 5.58 -2.48 8.24
N ARG A 116 6.34 -3.25 9.02
CA ARG A 116 7.58 -3.89 8.54
C ARG A 116 7.31 -4.83 7.37
N ALA A 117 6.31 -5.70 7.47
CA ALA A 117 5.97 -6.64 6.41
C ALA A 117 5.53 -5.92 5.12
N LEU A 118 4.76 -4.84 5.24
CA LEU A 118 4.36 -4.00 4.11
C LEU A 118 5.55 -3.34 3.43
N LEU A 119 6.49 -2.81 4.22
CA LEU A 119 7.71 -2.19 3.74
C LEU A 119 8.59 -3.20 2.99
N GLU A 120 8.85 -4.36 3.59
CA GLU A 120 9.66 -5.43 3.00
C GLU A 120 9.02 -5.97 1.71
N TRP A 121 7.69 -6.13 1.71
CA TRP A 121 6.95 -6.54 0.52
C TRP A 121 7.09 -5.51 -0.60
N ALA A 122 6.86 -4.23 -0.31
CA ALA A 122 6.94 -3.14 -1.28
C ALA A 122 8.35 -3.02 -1.86
N ASP A 123 9.38 -3.04 -1.01
CA ASP A 123 10.78 -2.93 -1.43
C ASP A 123 11.23 -4.07 -2.36
N ALA A 124 10.73 -5.28 -2.12
CA ALA A 124 11.07 -6.44 -2.91
C ALA A 124 10.36 -6.51 -4.27
N ARG A 125 9.23 -5.81 -4.44
CA ARG A 125 8.31 -6.01 -5.58
C ARG A 125 8.01 -4.76 -6.39
N LEU A 126 8.29 -3.58 -5.83
CA LEU A 126 8.03 -2.29 -6.47
C LEU A 126 9.35 -1.55 -6.71
N PRO A 127 9.41 -0.62 -7.69
CA PRO A 127 10.60 0.18 -7.98
C PRO A 127 10.80 1.28 -6.92
N VAL A 128 11.07 0.89 -5.67
CA VAL A 128 11.20 1.80 -4.54
C VAL A 128 12.60 2.43 -4.48
N ASP A 129 12.65 3.74 -4.29
CA ASP A 129 13.84 4.46 -3.85
C ASP A 129 13.95 4.38 -2.33
N ARG A 130 14.86 3.51 -1.86
CA ARG A 130 15.08 3.26 -0.43
C ARG A 130 15.53 4.48 0.38
N SER A 131 16.03 5.52 -0.29
CA SER A 131 16.41 6.77 0.39
C SER A 131 15.22 7.67 0.70
N ARG A 132 14.03 7.39 0.15
CA ARG A 132 12.83 8.23 0.26
C ARG A 132 11.59 7.38 0.57
N ILE A 133 11.54 6.87 1.79
CA ILE A 133 10.39 6.12 2.32
C ILE A 133 9.69 6.97 3.38
N TYR A 134 8.40 7.16 3.20
CA TYR A 134 7.53 7.93 4.09
C TYR A 134 6.44 7.04 4.65
N LEU A 135 6.16 7.22 5.93
CA LEU A 135 5.09 6.55 6.65
C LEU A 135 4.17 7.62 7.24
N THR A 136 2.86 7.51 6.99
CA THR A 136 1.86 8.41 7.55
C THR A 136 0.57 7.66 7.86
N GLY A 137 -0.34 8.30 8.59
CA GLY A 137 -1.63 7.72 8.92
C GLY A 137 -2.53 8.67 9.70
N LEU A 138 -3.81 8.32 9.79
CA LEU A 138 -4.81 9.10 10.53
C LEU A 138 -5.39 8.32 11.71
N SER A 139 -5.69 9.00 12.82
CA SER A 139 -6.28 8.37 14.02
C SER A 139 -5.49 7.12 14.46
N ARG A 140 -6.10 5.93 14.48
CA ARG A 140 -5.41 4.65 14.72
C ARG A 140 -4.23 4.39 13.78
N GLY A 141 -4.31 4.81 12.53
CA GLY A 141 -3.17 4.75 11.61
C GLY A 141 -2.03 5.69 12.02
N GLY A 142 -2.35 6.87 12.55
CA GLY A 142 -1.37 7.77 13.13
C GLY A 142 -0.72 7.19 14.40
N TYR A 143 -1.51 6.53 15.25
CA TYR A 143 -0.99 5.73 16.36
C TYR A 143 -0.04 4.62 15.88
N GLY A 144 -0.42 3.90 14.82
CA GLY A 144 0.43 2.89 14.17
C GLY A 144 1.79 3.42 13.72
N VAL A 145 1.82 4.63 13.16
CA VAL A 145 3.08 5.32 12.79
C VAL A 145 3.96 5.52 14.02
N TRP A 146 3.41 6.10 15.09
CA TRP A 146 4.16 6.33 16.34
C TRP A 146 4.63 5.03 16.98
N ASN A 147 3.78 4.01 17.02
CA ASN A 147 4.10 2.70 17.57
C ASN A 147 5.25 2.03 16.78
N TYR A 148 5.19 2.08 15.44
CA TYR A 148 6.26 1.58 14.59
C TYR A 148 7.59 2.30 14.85
N LEU A 149 7.57 3.63 14.95
CA LEU A 149 8.76 4.43 15.24
C LEU A 149 9.31 4.21 16.65
N ALA A 150 8.46 3.98 17.66
CA ALA A 150 8.92 3.70 19.01
C ALA A 150 9.74 2.39 19.08
N VAL A 151 9.39 1.40 18.26
CA VAL A 151 10.09 0.11 18.20
C VAL A 151 11.30 0.13 17.26
N ASN A 152 11.26 0.92 16.18
CA ASN A 152 12.23 0.81 15.08
C ASN A 152 13.00 2.11 14.78
N GLY A 153 12.62 3.23 15.38
CA GLY A 153 13.23 4.55 15.18
C GLY A 153 14.35 4.89 16.16
N GLY A 154 14.64 4.00 17.12
CA GLY A 154 15.78 4.13 18.03
C GLY A 154 17.07 3.69 17.36
N GLY A 155 17.77 4.65 16.76
CA GLY A 155 19.23 4.61 16.59
C GLY A 155 19.95 5.12 17.83
#